data_AF-A0AAX2ED34-F1
#
_entry.id   AF-A0AAX2ED34-F1
#
_cell.length_a   1.000
_cell.length_b   1.000
_cell.length_c   1.000
_cell.angle_alpha   90.00
_cell.angle_beta   90.00
_cell.angle_gamma   90.00
#
_symmetry.space_group_name_H-M   'P 1'
#
loop_
_entity.id
_entity.type
_entity.pdbx_description
1 polymer ?
#
loop_
_entity_poly.entity_id
_entity_poly.type
_entity_poly.pdbx_seq_one_letter_code
_entity_poly.pdbx_strand_id
1 'polypeptide(L)'
;MLWYVISTVFTVYSFALIIYILMSWFPGARQSAFGEILGRICEPYLDVFRRFIPPLGMIDLSPIVGIIVLRLAESGLYTIYAAIFY
;
A
#
# COMPACT_ATOMS: atom_id res chain seq x y z
N MET A 1 7.90 7.85 20.99
CA MET A 1 8.19 6.44 20.63
C MET A 1 7.03 5.80 19.85
N LEU A 2 5.78 5.89 20.33
CA LEU A 2 4.61 5.33 19.64
C LEU A 2 4.46 5.80 18.19
N TRP A 3 4.49 7.11 17.95
CA TRP A 3 4.37 7.68 16.60
C TRP A 3 5.42 7.12 15.62
N TYR A 4 6.65 6.94 16.07
CA TYR A 4 7.74 6.41 15.25
C TYR A 4 7.44 4.99 14.77
N VAL A 5 6.93 4.13 15.65
CA VAL A 5 6.55 2.75 15.30
C VAL A 5 5.42 2.77 14.27
N ILE A 6 4.41 3.62 14.48
CA ILE A 6 3.27 3.76 13.55
C ILE A 6 3.76 4.20 12.16
N SER A 7 4.51 5.29 12.07
CA SER A 7 5.01 5.81 10.79
C SER A 7 5.95 4.83 10.09
N THR A 8 6.72 4.05 10.85
CA THR A 8 7.55 2.96 10.30
C THR A 8 6.68 1.89 9.62
N VAL A 9 5.55 1.49 10.24
CA VAL A 9 4.62 0.54 9.64
C VAL A 9 4.02 1.08 8.34
N PHE A 10 3.55 2.33 8.33
CA PHE A 10 3.04 2.99 7.11
C PHE A 10 4.10 3.03 6.00
N THR A 11 5.35 3.35 6.36
CA THR A 11 6.46 3.41 5.41
C THR A 11 6.79 2.03 4.82
N VAL A 12 6.95 1.01 5.67
CA VAL A 12 7.23 -0.36 5.22
C VAL A 12 6.11 -0.90 4.35
N TYR A 13 4.85 -0.67 4.73
CA TYR A 13 3.70 -1.11 3.94
C TYR A 13 3.62 -0.38 2.58
N SER A 14 3.93 0.93 2.55
CA SER A 14 4.02 1.69 1.29
C SER A 14 5.08 1.09 0.34
N PHE A 15 6.25 0.73 0.85
CA PHE A 15 7.28 0.06 0.06
C PHE A 15 6.84 -1.33 -0.41
N ALA A 16 6.17 -2.11 0.45
CA ALA A 16 5.64 -3.42 0.09
C ALA A 16 4.64 -3.32 -1.07
N LEU A 17 3.73 -2.34 -1.04
CA LEU A 17 2.82 -2.04 -2.15
C LEU A 17 3.62 -1.72 -3.42
N ILE A 18 4.54 -0.74 -3.38
CA ILE A 18 5.35 -0.35 -4.54
C ILE A 18 6.05 -1.57 -5.16
N ILE A 19 6.72 -2.39 -4.34
CA ILE A 19 7.40 -3.59 -4.81
C ILE A 19 6.40 -4.55 -5.47
N TYR A 20 5.29 -4.85 -4.80
CA TYR A 20 4.28 -5.78 -5.31
C TYR A 20 3.69 -5.35 -6.67
N ILE A 21 3.63 -4.05 -6.88
CA ILE A 21 3.09 -3.44 -8.09
C ILE A 21 4.13 -3.47 -9.21
N LEU A 22 5.38 -3.14 -8.91
CA LEU A 22 6.48 -3.30 -9.86
C LEU A 22 6.65 -4.76 -10.29
N MET A 23 6.39 -5.72 -9.39
CA MET A 23 6.38 -7.15 -9.72
C MET A 23 5.31 -7.53 -10.75
N SER A 24 4.27 -6.72 -10.96
CA SER A 24 3.30 -6.96 -12.04
C SER A 24 3.85 -6.70 -13.43
N TRP A 25 4.90 -5.88 -13.54
CA TRP A 25 5.53 -5.52 -14.81
C TRP A 25 6.52 -6.59 -15.30
N PHE A 26 6.97 -7.45 -14.39
CA PHE A 26 7.87 -8.56 -14.68
C PHE A 26 7.09 -9.88 -14.76
N PRO A 27 7.05 -10.55 -15.92
CA PRO A 27 6.44 -11.88 -16.03
C PRO A 27 7.06 -12.86 -15.02
N GLY A 28 6.26 -13.69 -14.36
CA GLY A 28 6.78 -14.65 -13.38
C GLY A 28 6.93 -14.11 -11.96
N ALA A 29 7.12 -12.79 -11.78
CA ALA A 29 7.55 -12.25 -10.49
C ALA A 29 6.47 -12.41 -9.40
N ARG A 30 5.20 -12.12 -9.70
CA ARG A 30 4.10 -12.33 -8.75
C ARG A 30 3.86 -13.81 -8.39
N GLN A 31 4.23 -14.74 -9.27
CA GLN A 31 4.12 -16.18 -9.00
C GLN A 31 5.30 -16.75 -8.18
N SER A 32 6.33 -15.93 -7.90
CA SER A 32 7.40 -16.34 -6.99
C SER A 32 6.88 -16.46 -5.55
N ALA A 33 7.54 -17.27 -4.71
CA ALA A 33 7.18 -17.40 -3.29
C ALA A 33 7.14 -16.05 -2.56
N PHE A 34 8.06 -15.14 -2.88
CA PHE A 34 8.07 -13.77 -2.34
C PHE A 34 6.88 -12.95 -2.86
N GLY A 35 6.55 -13.08 -4.13
CA GLY A 35 5.39 -12.44 -4.76
C GLY A 35 4.06 -12.88 -4.16
N GLU A 36 3.91 -14.18 -3.86
CA GLU A 36 2.73 -14.71 -3.19
C GLU A 36 2.57 -14.16 -1.76
N ILE A 37 3.67 -14.05 -1.00
CA ILE A 37 3.65 -13.48 0.35
C ILE A 37 3.22 -12.01 0.28
N LEU A 38 3.84 -11.22 -0.61
CA LEU A 38 3.44 -9.82 -0.81
C LEU A 38 1.99 -9.71 -1.27
N GLY A 39 1.54 -10.61 -2.16
CA GLY A 39 0.16 -10.65 -2.62
C GLY A 39 -0.83 -10.85 -1.49
N ARG A 40 -0.58 -11.78 -0.57
CA ARG A 40 -1.46 -11.98 0.61
C ARG A 40 -1.57 -10.74 1.50
N ILE A 41 -0.55 -9.89 1.52
CA ILE A 41 -0.48 -8.67 2.34
C ILE A 41 -1.09 -7.45 1.59
N CYS A 42 -0.84 -7.36 0.29
CA CYS A 42 -1.16 -6.19 -0.53
C CYS A 42 -2.53 -6.31 -1.23
N GLU A 43 -2.90 -7.49 -1.70
CA GLU A 43 -4.12 -7.70 -2.50
C GLU A 43 -5.41 -7.33 -1.76
N PRO A 44 -5.62 -7.70 -0.47
CA PRO A 44 -6.84 -7.31 0.24
C PRO A 44 -7.06 -5.79 0.30
N TYR A 45 -5.97 -5.02 0.38
CA TYR A 45 -6.02 -3.56 0.36
C TYR A 45 -6.27 -3.03 -1.05
N LEU A 46 -5.51 -3.51 -2.04
CA LEU A 46 -5.62 -3.08 -3.44
C LEU A 46 -6.99 -3.42 -4.05
N ASP A 47 -7.57 -4.57 -3.71
CA ASP A 47 -8.88 -5.01 -4.19
C ASP A 47 -10.01 -4.07 -3.80
N VAL A 48 -9.90 -3.37 -2.67
CA VAL A 48 -10.87 -2.32 -2.30
C VAL A 48 -10.88 -1.21 -3.34
N PHE A 49 -9.71 -0.79 -3.82
CA PHE A 49 -9.58 0.27 -4.81
C PHE A 49 -9.91 -0.20 -6.22
N ARG A 50 -9.58 -1.45 -6.58
CA ARG A 50 -9.92 -2.03 -7.89
C ARG A 50 -11.42 -2.10 -8.15
N ARG A 51 -12.24 -2.17 -7.09
CA ARG A 51 -13.71 -2.08 -7.21
C ARG A 51 -14.19 -0.72 -7.72
N PHE A 52 -13.46 0.35 -7.43
CA PHE A 52 -13.81 1.71 -7.86
C PHE A 52 -13.04 2.14 -9.11
N ILE A 53 -11.81 1.67 -9.26
CA ILE A 53 -10.89 2.01 -10.35
C ILE A 53 -10.36 0.71 -10.94
N PRO A 54 -11.11 0.10 -11.88
CA PRO A 54 -10.68 -1.12 -12.51
C PRO A 54 -9.38 -0.91 -13.30
N PRO A 55 -8.54 -1.94 -13.45
CA PRO A 55 -7.32 -1.85 -14.24
C PRO A 55 -7.62 -1.50 -15.69
N LEU A 56 -6.80 -0.63 -16.28
CA LEU A 56 -6.91 -0.23 -17.68
C LEU A 56 -6.01 -1.14 -18.53
N GLY A 57 -6.58 -2.24 -19.03
CA GLY A 57 -5.84 -3.27 -19.75
C GLY A 57 -4.84 -3.96 -18.82
N MET A 58 -3.54 -3.86 -19.11
CA MET A 58 -2.46 -4.43 -18.30
C MET A 58 -1.95 -3.50 -17.20
N ILE A 59 -2.41 -2.24 -17.19
CA ILE A 59 -1.93 -1.22 -16.24
C ILE A 59 -2.93 -1.12 -15.08
N ASP A 60 -2.50 -1.60 -13.92
CA ASP A 60 -3.23 -1.42 -12.67
C ASP A 60 -2.94 -0.01 -12.12
N LEU A 61 -3.95 0.86 -12.08
CA LEU A 61 -3.87 2.22 -11.50
C LEU A 61 -4.27 2.27 -10.02
N SER A 62 -4.90 1.21 -9.50
CA SER A 62 -5.21 1.08 -8.07
C SER A 62 -4.01 1.29 -7.13
N PRO A 63 -2.76 0.93 -7.51
CA PRO A 63 -1.54 1.26 -6.78
C PRO A 63 -1.37 2.70 -6.37
N ILE A 64 -1.53 3.61 -7.33
CA ILE A 64 -1.23 5.03 -7.15
C ILE A 64 -2.24 5.59 -6.16
N VAL A 65 -3.51 5.25 -6.35
CA VAL A 65 -4.61 5.67 -5.50
C VAL A 65 -4.47 5.07 -4.09
N GLY A 66 -4.13 3.79 -3.99
CA GLY A 66 -3.85 3.14 -2.70
C GLY A 66 -2.74 3.87 -1.94
N ILE A 67 -1.60 4.15 -2.57
CA ILE A 67 -0.50 4.86 -1.91
C ILE A 67 -0.93 6.27 -1.46
N ILE A 68 -1.67 7.00 -2.29
CA ILE A 68 -2.19 8.33 -1.92
C ILE A 68 -3.09 8.24 -0.69
N VAL A 69 -4.04 7.29 -0.68
CA VAL A 69 -4.97 7.09 0.43
C VAL A 69 -4.21 6.68 1.70
N LEU A 70 -3.21 5.81 1.58
CA LEU A 70 -2.35 5.41 2.69
C LEU A 70 -1.60 6.60 3.30
N ARG A 71 -1.07 7.52 2.47
CA ARG A 71 -0.40 8.75 2.92
C ARG A 71 -1.35 9.73 3.60
N LEU A 72 -2.55 9.88 3.06
CA LEU A 72 -3.59 10.71 3.69
C LEU A 72 -4.00 10.13 5.05
N ALA A 73 -4.12 8.80 5.15
CA ALA A 73 -4.40 8.12 6.41
C ALA A 73 -3.28 8.32 7.45
N GLU A 74 -2.01 8.18 7.04
CA GLU A 74 -0.85 8.46 7.90
C GLU A 74 -0.87 9.91 8.41
N SER A 75 -1.11 10.87 7.51
CA SER A 75 -1.16 12.30 7.87
C SER A 75 -2.33 12.62 8.81
N GLY A 76 -3.53 12.07 8.56
CA GLY A 76 -4.68 12.29 9.43
C GLY A 76 -4.44 11.70 10.83
N LEU A 77 -3.84 10.50 10.90
CA LEU A 77 -3.46 9.88 12.16
C LEU A 77 -2.41 10.70 12.91
N TYR A 78 -1.44 11.30 12.20
CA TYR A 78 -0.48 12.24 12.79
C TYR A 78 -1.18 13.43 13.43
N THR A 79 -2.14 14.05 12.73
CA THR A 79 -2.88 15.21 13.25
C THR A 79 -3.64 14.86 14.52
N ILE A 80 -4.30 13.69 14.57
CA ILE A 80 -5.02 13.22 15.77
C ILE A 80 -4.04 12.96 16.91
N TYR A 81 -2.92 12.27 16.63
CA TYR A 81 -1.87 12.04 17.63
C TYR A 81 -1.34 13.37 18.19
N ALA A 82 -1.02 14.33 17.30
CA ALA A 82 -0.53 15.64 17.71
C ALA A 82 -1.56 16.40 18.56
N ALA A 83 -2.85 16.34 18.23
CA ALA A 83 -3.91 17.00 19.00
C ALA A 83 -4.14 16.40 20.40
N ILE A 84 -3.74 15.16 20.65
CA ILE A 84 -3.92 14.47 21.94
C ILE A 84 -2.69 14.63 22.83
N PHE A 85 -1.49 14.58 22.25
CA PHE A 85 -0.23 14.49 22.98
C PHE A 85 0.58 15.80 23.00
N TYR A 86 0.05 16.87 22.40
CA TYR A 86 0.62 18.21 22.39
C TYR A 86 -0.42 19.20 22.92
#